data_AF-A0A0F2J7Z4-F1
#
_entry.id   AF-A0A0F2J7Z4-F1
#
_cell.length_a   1.000
_cell.length_b   1.000
_cell.length_c   1.000
_cell.angle_alpha   90.00
_cell.angle_beta   90.00
_cell.angle_gamma   90.00
#
_symmetry.space_group_name_H-M   'P 1'
#
loop_
_entity.id
_entity.type
_entity.pdbx_description
1 polymer ?
#
loop_
_entity_poly.entity_id
_entity_poly.type
_entity_poly.pdbx_seq_one_letter_code
_entity_poly.pdbx_strand_id
1 'polypeptide(L)'
;MQRVGRVDRRRNQDIELKLLSDHPDIIDDRDDIHFWNFLPPDELEKLLLLYSTVSKKTLRISRAFGIEGKQLLTPSDDYDTLKDFNSAYEGTETKEEEMVLAYESLIKDNPEYESNINSLPVRMYSGKKKSDIKGIFFCYKLPIKNQDGEWSIDEGICKWYVYNSDQKSITEFAFGIWKEICCDKSENRILTVTAEGFSEIRKLLENYIKRTYLKSVQAPIGVKQKLTTWMELY
;
A
#
# COMPACT_ATOMS: atom_id res chain seq x y z
N MET A 1 21.62 22.68 16.52
CA MET A 1 23.08 22.86 16.48
C MET A 1 23.61 24.03 17.31
N GLN A 2 23.10 25.27 17.21
CA GLN A 2 23.63 26.43 17.97
C GLN A 2 23.54 26.32 19.51
N ARG A 3 22.60 25.53 20.06
CA ARG A 3 22.38 25.40 21.51
C ARG A 3 23.42 24.51 22.21
N VAL A 4 23.90 23.45 21.56
CA VAL A 4 24.88 22.50 22.12
C VAL A 4 26.25 23.17 22.27
N GLY A 5 26.70 23.88 21.23
CA GLY A 5 27.98 24.62 21.27
C GLY A 5 28.00 25.85 22.19
N ARG A 6 26.91 26.19 22.88
CA ARG A 6 26.89 27.23 23.93
C ARG A 6 27.12 26.67 25.33
N VAL A 7 26.79 25.39 25.56
CA VAL A 7 27.03 24.71 26.84
C VAL A 7 28.52 24.40 26.98
N ASP A 8 29.11 23.89 25.90
CA ASP A 8 30.54 23.54 25.83
C ASP A 8 31.47 24.75 26.08
N ARG A 9 31.15 25.91 25.48
CA ARG A 9 31.89 27.17 25.70
C ARG A 9 31.76 27.80 27.09
N ARG A 10 30.83 27.33 27.92
CA ARG A 10 30.59 27.84 29.27
C ARG A 10 31.19 26.94 30.35
N ARG A 11 31.74 25.77 29.99
CA ARG A 11 32.54 24.95 30.90
C ARG A 11 33.89 25.62 31.12
N ASN A 12 34.21 25.91 32.38
CA ASN A 12 35.48 26.49 32.77
C ASN A 12 36.30 25.41 33.49
N GLN A 13 37.47 25.09 32.94
CA GLN A 13 38.36 24.03 33.47
C GLN A 13 38.71 24.23 34.95
N ASP A 14 38.92 25.48 35.40
CA ASP A 14 39.28 25.76 36.79
C ASP A 14 38.14 25.47 37.78
N ILE A 15 36.89 25.57 37.32
CA ILE A 15 35.69 25.30 38.13
C ILE A 15 35.39 23.80 38.14
N GLU A 16 35.58 23.12 37.02
CA GLU A 16 35.43 21.66 36.91
C GLU A 16 36.43 20.93 37.82
N LEU A 17 37.69 21.38 37.87
CA LEU A 17 38.71 20.79 38.75
C LEU A 17 38.38 20.94 40.23
N LYS A 18 37.78 22.07 40.64
CA LYS A 18 37.30 22.27 42.02
C LYS A 18 36.11 21.39 42.35
N LEU A 19 35.15 21.27 41.44
CA LEU A 19 33.97 20.41 41.61
C LEU A 19 34.35 18.93 41.74
N LEU A 20 35.29 18.45 40.92
CA LEU A 20 35.82 17.08 40.98
C LEU A 20 36.59 16.81 42.28
N SER A 21 37.22 17.84 42.86
CA SER A 21 37.90 17.74 44.15
C SER A 21 36.92 17.66 45.32
N ASP A 22 35.79 18.36 45.25
CA ASP A 22 34.79 18.40 46.33
C ASP A 22 33.83 17.20 46.28
N HIS A 23 33.55 16.68 45.08
CA HIS A 23 32.61 15.57 44.84
C HIS A 23 33.14 14.60 43.78
N PRO A 24 33.95 13.60 44.18
CA PRO A 24 34.51 12.61 43.25
C PRO A 24 33.47 11.57 42.77
N ASP A 25 32.30 11.52 43.39
CA ASP A 25 31.20 10.59 43.12
C ASP A 25 30.40 10.94 41.84
N ILE A 26 30.52 12.18 41.33
CA ILE A 26 29.75 12.66 40.17
C ILE A 26 30.56 12.62 38.85
N ILE A 27 31.75 12.01 38.85
CA ILE A 27 32.67 11.97 37.70
C ILE A 27 31.98 11.46 36.44
N ASP A 28 31.25 10.35 36.55
CA ASP A 28 30.66 9.67 35.39
C ASP A 28 29.49 10.48 34.76
N ASP A 29 28.75 11.24 35.57
CA ASP A 29 27.59 12.03 35.12
C ASP A 29 28.01 13.35 34.41
N ARG A 30 29.28 13.75 34.49
CA ARG A 30 29.77 15.04 33.94
C ARG A 30 30.16 14.97 32.47
N ASP A 31 30.35 13.77 31.94
CA ASP A 31 30.55 13.55 30.50
C ASP A 31 29.23 13.65 29.72
N ASP A 32 28.09 13.44 30.40
CA ASP A 32 26.76 13.48 29.81
C ASP A 32 26.07 14.84 30.00
N ILE A 33 25.50 15.37 28.90
CA ILE A 33 24.73 16.62 28.92
C ILE A 33 23.26 16.30 28.70
N HIS A 34 22.46 16.36 29.77
CA HIS A 34 21.01 16.19 29.69
C HIS A 34 20.29 17.50 29.36
N PHE A 35 19.50 17.49 28.28
CA PHE A 35 18.65 18.61 27.89
C PHE A 35 17.21 18.37 28.35
N TRP A 36 16.73 19.19 29.27
CA TRP A 36 15.33 19.19 29.70
C TRP A 36 14.59 20.32 29.00
N ASN A 37 13.82 20.00 27.95
CA ASN A 37 12.93 20.96 27.30
C ASN A 37 11.60 20.99 28.06
N PHE A 38 11.41 22.01 28.89
CA PHE A 38 10.13 22.26 29.54
C PHE A 38 9.18 22.89 28.52
N LEU A 39 8.20 22.12 28.06
CA LEU A 39 7.12 22.62 27.22
C LEU A 39 6.02 23.25 28.09
N PRO A 40 5.48 24.42 27.72
CA PRO A 40 4.34 25.00 28.42
C PRO A 40 3.12 24.05 28.38
N PRO A 41 2.27 24.05 29.42
CA PRO A 41 1.11 23.15 29.52
C PRO A 41 0.23 23.13 28.27
N ASP A 42 -0.01 24.29 27.65
CA ASP A 42 -0.89 24.42 26.48
C ASP A 42 -0.31 23.76 25.21
N GLU A 43 1.01 23.74 25.06
CA GLU A 43 1.69 23.07 23.93
C GLU A 43 1.75 21.55 24.15
N LEU A 44 1.93 21.12 25.40
CA LEU A 44 1.82 19.72 25.79
C LEU A 44 0.39 19.21 25.55
N GLU A 45 -0.63 19.98 25.92
CA GLU A 45 -2.03 19.60 25.73
C GLU A 45 -2.38 19.50 24.23
N LYS A 46 -1.88 20.40 23.39
CA LYS A 46 -2.00 20.29 21.92
C LYS A 46 -1.33 19.02 21.39
N LEU A 47 -0.14 18.69 21.86
CA LEU A 47 0.57 17.47 21.47
C LEU A 47 -0.17 16.21 21.94
N LEU A 48 -0.71 16.22 23.15
CA LEU A 48 -1.52 15.12 23.71
C LEU A 48 -2.86 14.97 22.98
N LEU A 49 -3.50 16.07 22.59
CA LEU A 49 -4.69 16.06 21.75
C LEU A 49 -4.39 15.52 20.35
N LEU A 50 -3.27 15.93 19.75
CA LEU A 50 -2.82 15.42 18.46
C LEU A 50 -2.51 13.91 18.56
N TYR A 51 -1.77 13.51 19.59
CA TYR A 51 -1.42 12.12 19.86
C TYR A 51 -2.66 11.25 20.11
N SER A 52 -3.62 11.72 20.90
CA SER A 52 -4.86 10.99 21.15
C SER A 52 -5.75 10.90 19.91
N THR A 53 -5.75 11.93 19.06
CA THR A 53 -6.50 11.94 17.80
C THR A 53 -5.88 10.99 16.78
N VAL A 54 -4.55 11.00 16.66
CA VAL A 54 -3.80 10.07 15.80
C VAL A 54 -3.95 8.65 16.31
N SER A 55 -3.76 8.41 17.62
CA SER A 55 -3.94 7.09 18.24
C SER A 55 -5.34 6.53 18.04
N LYS A 56 -6.39 7.36 18.16
CA LYS A 56 -7.78 6.94 17.85
C LYS A 56 -7.98 6.60 16.37
N LYS A 57 -7.36 7.34 15.45
CA LYS A 57 -7.40 7.04 14.01
C LYS A 57 -6.66 5.73 13.71
N THR A 58 -5.48 5.54 14.28
CA THR A 58 -4.67 4.32 14.14
C THR A 58 -5.39 3.10 14.71
N LEU A 59 -6.03 3.21 15.88
CA LEU A 59 -6.86 2.15 16.45
C LEU A 59 -8.09 1.81 15.58
N ARG A 60 -8.74 2.82 14.99
CA ARG A 60 -9.86 2.59 14.05
C ARG A 60 -9.42 1.91 12.77
N ILE A 61 -8.24 2.27 12.26
CA ILE A 61 -7.62 1.67 11.08
C ILE A 61 -7.22 0.22 11.40
N SER A 62 -6.48 -0.02 12.48
CA SER A 62 -6.06 -1.35 12.93
C SER A 62 -7.25 -2.31 13.16
N ARG A 63 -8.35 -1.83 13.76
CA ARG A 63 -9.58 -2.62 13.93
C ARG A 63 -10.30 -2.92 12.60
N ALA A 64 -10.23 -2.01 11.61
CA ALA A 64 -10.79 -2.26 10.28
C ALA A 64 -9.95 -3.22 9.44
N PHE A 65 -8.64 -3.35 9.74
CA PHE A 65 -7.71 -4.24 9.04
C PHE A 65 -7.44 -5.58 9.74
N GLY A 66 -8.14 -5.89 10.84
CA GLY A 66 -8.04 -7.21 11.51
C GLY A 66 -6.70 -7.48 12.20
N ILE A 67 -5.93 -6.44 12.52
CA ILE A 67 -4.66 -6.58 13.25
C ILE A 67 -5.00 -6.58 14.75
N GLU A 68 -5.51 -7.70 15.25
CA GLU A 68 -5.72 -7.93 16.67
C GLU A 68 -4.40 -8.35 17.34
N GLY A 69 -3.85 -7.44 18.15
CA GLY A 69 -2.90 -7.77 19.20
C GLY A 69 -1.49 -7.22 19.00
N LYS A 70 -1.03 -6.51 20.03
CA LYS A 70 0.36 -6.05 20.27
C LYS A 70 0.81 -4.79 19.54
N GLN A 71 0.22 -3.64 19.86
CA GLN A 71 0.95 -2.38 19.74
C GLN A 71 0.27 -1.24 20.50
N LEU A 72 0.52 -1.14 21.80
CA LEU A 72 0.39 0.12 22.55
C LEU A 72 1.51 0.15 23.57
N LEU A 73 2.59 0.84 23.22
CA LEU A 73 3.82 1.02 23.98
C LEU A 73 3.52 1.53 25.39
N THR A 74 3.78 0.70 26.40
CA THR A 74 3.99 1.15 27.78
C THR A 74 5.49 1.16 28.11
N PRO A 75 5.97 2.00 29.05
CA PRO A 75 7.40 2.08 29.39
C PRO A 75 8.01 0.78 29.94
N SER A 76 7.19 -0.23 30.22
CA SER A 76 7.57 -1.55 30.71
C SER A 76 7.64 -2.62 29.61
N ASP A 77 7.35 -2.29 28.35
CA ASP A 77 7.42 -3.25 27.25
C ASP A 77 8.84 -3.41 26.70
N ASP A 78 9.20 -4.68 26.47
CA ASP A 78 10.53 -5.21 26.23
C ASP A 78 11.35 -4.50 25.14
N TYR A 79 12.63 -4.29 25.44
CA TYR A 79 13.64 -3.75 24.52
C TYR A 79 13.86 -4.63 23.27
N ASP A 80 13.35 -5.87 23.26
CA ASP A 80 13.41 -6.77 22.10
C ASP A 80 12.60 -6.27 20.89
N THR A 81 11.64 -5.37 21.10
CA THR A 81 10.83 -4.80 19.99
C THR A 81 11.64 -3.91 19.04
N LEU A 82 12.78 -3.37 19.47
CA LEU A 82 13.66 -2.55 18.62
C LEU A 82 14.53 -3.41 17.68
N LYS A 83 14.79 -4.67 18.06
CA LYS A 83 15.50 -5.62 17.20
C LYS A 83 14.59 -6.09 16.06
N ASP A 84 13.31 -6.27 16.36
CA ASP A 84 12.27 -6.61 15.39
C ASP A 84 11.94 -5.45 14.42
N PHE A 85 12.14 -4.19 14.85
CA PHE A 85 11.90 -3.01 14.01
C PHE A 85 12.93 -2.86 12.87
N ASN A 86 14.18 -3.28 13.10
CA ASN A 86 15.19 -3.34 12.04
C ASN A 86 14.95 -4.52 11.07
N SER A 87 14.52 -5.68 11.56
CA SER A 87 14.16 -6.81 10.69
C SER A 87 12.90 -6.56 9.85
N ALA A 88 11.96 -5.74 10.34
CA ALA A 88 10.77 -5.34 9.57
C ALA A 88 11.09 -4.35 8.43
N TYR A 89 12.21 -3.63 8.51
CA TYR A 89 12.66 -2.71 7.47
C TYR A 89 13.64 -3.34 6.46
N GLU A 90 14.19 -4.52 6.76
CA GLU A 90 15.21 -5.19 5.92
C GLU A 90 14.80 -6.56 5.35
N GLY A 91 13.54 -7.01 5.42
CA GLY A 91 13.27 -8.41 5.03
C GLY A 91 11.87 -8.87 4.66
N THR A 92 10.89 -7.99 4.46
CA THR A 92 9.58 -8.43 3.93
C THR A 92 9.23 -7.63 2.69
N GLU A 93 9.16 -8.29 1.54
CA GLU A 93 8.68 -7.71 0.29
C GLU A 93 7.30 -7.07 0.52
N THR A 94 7.16 -5.80 0.16
CA THR A 94 5.85 -5.16 0.11
C THR A 94 4.99 -5.83 -0.97
N LYS A 95 3.66 -5.76 -0.84
CA LYS A 95 2.72 -6.34 -1.81
C LYS A 95 2.97 -5.87 -3.26
N GLU A 96 3.43 -4.64 -3.40
CA GLU A 96 3.78 -4.05 -4.70
C GLU A 96 5.11 -4.61 -5.22
N GLU A 97 6.13 -4.71 -4.36
CA GLU A 97 7.41 -5.34 -4.71
C GLU A 97 7.21 -6.81 -5.12
N GLU A 98 6.38 -7.58 -4.41
CA GLU A 98 6.12 -8.99 -4.76
C GLU A 98 5.50 -9.12 -6.17
N MET A 99 4.57 -8.23 -6.53
CA MET A 99 4.00 -8.21 -7.89
C MET A 99 5.04 -7.82 -8.94
N VAL A 100 5.91 -6.86 -8.62
CA VAL A 100 6.99 -6.41 -9.52
C VAL A 100 7.99 -7.54 -9.73
N LEU A 101 8.46 -8.19 -8.67
CA LEU A 101 9.40 -9.31 -8.73
C LEU A 101 8.81 -10.50 -9.49
N ALA A 102 7.53 -10.81 -9.30
CA ALA A 102 6.84 -11.83 -10.06
C ALA A 102 6.74 -11.47 -11.55
N TYR A 103 6.47 -10.21 -11.88
CA TYR A 103 6.47 -9.72 -13.26
C TYR A 103 7.86 -9.80 -13.90
N GLU A 104 8.90 -9.34 -13.21
CA GLU A 104 10.28 -9.40 -13.69
C GLU A 104 10.72 -10.85 -13.94
N SER A 105 10.38 -11.77 -13.02
CA SER A 105 10.63 -13.20 -13.19
C SER A 105 9.89 -13.76 -14.41
N LEU A 106 8.63 -13.38 -14.61
CA LEU A 106 7.82 -13.83 -15.75
C LEU A 106 8.42 -13.36 -17.10
N ILE A 107 8.87 -12.11 -17.19
CA ILE A 107 9.49 -11.57 -18.40
C ILE A 107 10.87 -12.21 -18.64
N LYS A 108 11.65 -12.44 -17.59
CA LYS A 108 12.95 -13.12 -17.70
C LYS A 108 12.80 -14.56 -18.21
N ASP A 109 11.79 -15.28 -17.74
CA ASP A 109 11.52 -16.65 -18.16
C ASP A 109 10.86 -16.75 -19.54
N ASN A 110 10.27 -15.66 -20.05
CA ASN A 110 9.57 -15.61 -21.34
C ASN A 110 9.88 -14.29 -22.09
N PRO A 111 11.13 -14.10 -22.59
CA PRO A 111 11.53 -12.84 -23.23
C PRO A 111 10.68 -12.46 -24.45
N GLU A 112 10.06 -13.44 -25.11
CA GLU A 112 9.20 -13.23 -26.27
C GLU A 112 7.85 -12.55 -25.96
N TYR A 113 7.45 -12.49 -24.68
CA TYR A 113 6.14 -11.94 -24.30
C TYR A 113 5.99 -10.47 -24.67
N GLU A 114 7.02 -9.64 -24.48
CA GLU A 114 6.96 -8.21 -24.84
C GLU A 114 6.65 -7.99 -26.32
N SER A 115 7.23 -8.82 -27.19
CA SER A 115 6.99 -8.74 -28.64
C SER A 115 5.62 -9.31 -29.01
N ASN A 116 5.24 -10.45 -28.40
CA ASN A 116 4.03 -11.16 -28.74
C ASN A 116 2.76 -10.44 -28.25
N ILE A 117 2.79 -9.78 -27.08
CA ILE A 117 1.62 -9.10 -26.50
C ILE A 117 1.03 -8.07 -27.47
N ASN A 118 1.87 -7.32 -28.19
CA ASN A 118 1.41 -6.32 -29.15
C ASN A 118 0.72 -6.91 -30.38
N SER A 119 0.98 -8.19 -30.70
CA SER A 119 0.34 -8.90 -31.81
C SER A 119 -0.99 -9.56 -31.43
N LEU A 120 -1.28 -9.69 -30.12
CA LEU A 120 -2.46 -10.39 -29.66
C LEU A 120 -3.72 -9.54 -29.86
N PRO A 121 -4.86 -10.19 -30.21
CA PRO A 121 -6.12 -9.49 -30.34
C PRO A 121 -6.59 -8.95 -28.98
N VAL A 122 -7.25 -7.79 -29.00
CA VAL A 122 -7.91 -7.27 -27.80
C VAL A 122 -9.18 -8.07 -27.51
N ARG A 123 -9.59 -8.15 -26.24
CA ARG A 123 -10.73 -8.92 -25.71
C ARG A 123 -10.54 -10.43 -25.74
N MET A 124 -9.30 -10.88 -25.63
CA MET A 124 -9.03 -12.27 -25.30
C MET A 124 -9.70 -12.64 -23.97
N TYR A 125 -10.01 -13.92 -23.85
CA TYR A 125 -10.62 -14.44 -22.64
C TYR A 125 -10.09 -15.81 -22.31
N SER A 126 -10.21 -16.16 -21.04
CA SER A 126 -9.81 -17.46 -20.54
C SER A 126 -10.59 -17.84 -19.29
N GLY A 127 -10.24 -18.96 -18.67
CA GLY A 127 -10.73 -19.26 -17.35
C GLY A 127 -9.77 -20.12 -16.55
N LYS A 128 -9.94 -20.11 -15.24
CA LYS A 128 -9.12 -20.80 -14.25
C LYS A 128 -10.03 -21.62 -13.34
N LYS A 129 -9.73 -22.90 -13.19
CA LYS A 129 -10.55 -23.85 -12.41
C LYS A 129 -10.25 -23.86 -10.90
N LYS A 130 -9.09 -23.37 -10.50
CA LYS A 130 -8.63 -23.41 -9.11
C LYS A 130 -8.49 -21.97 -8.60
N SER A 131 -9.61 -21.32 -8.36
CA SER A 131 -9.64 -20.03 -7.67
C SER A 131 -10.42 -20.16 -6.36
N ASP A 132 -10.03 -19.36 -5.36
CA ASP A 132 -10.79 -19.26 -4.12
C ASP A 132 -12.05 -18.40 -4.33
N ILE A 133 -12.11 -17.65 -5.43
CA ILE A 133 -13.22 -16.79 -5.82
C ILE A 133 -13.93 -17.36 -7.04
N LYS A 134 -15.24 -17.58 -6.90
CA LYS A 134 -16.12 -17.82 -8.05
C LYS A 134 -16.56 -16.50 -8.65
N GLY A 135 -16.17 -16.22 -9.88
CA GLY A 135 -16.34 -14.88 -10.43
C GLY A 135 -15.76 -14.66 -11.80
N ILE A 136 -15.66 -13.38 -12.17
CA ILE A 136 -15.05 -12.97 -13.43
C ILE A 136 -14.09 -11.82 -13.16
N PHE A 137 -12.83 -12.04 -13.55
CA PHE A 137 -11.80 -11.02 -13.65
C PHE A 137 -11.98 -10.21 -14.94
N PHE A 138 -11.77 -8.90 -14.85
CA PHE A 138 -11.77 -7.98 -15.96
C PHE A 138 -10.57 -7.04 -15.89
N CYS A 139 -9.92 -6.85 -17.03
CA CYS A 139 -8.94 -5.78 -17.23
C CYS A 139 -9.55 -4.72 -18.17
N TYR A 140 -9.72 -3.51 -17.66
CA TYR A 140 -10.20 -2.37 -18.43
C TYR A 140 -9.10 -1.35 -18.64
N LYS A 141 -9.06 -0.79 -19.86
CA LYS A 141 -8.35 0.46 -20.12
C LYS A 141 -9.29 1.63 -19.84
N LEU A 142 -8.88 2.48 -18.92
CA LEU A 142 -9.66 3.62 -18.46
C LEU A 142 -9.15 4.89 -19.13
N PRO A 143 -10.06 5.74 -19.64
CA PRO A 143 -9.68 6.96 -20.32
C PRO A 143 -9.04 7.94 -19.35
N ILE A 144 -8.03 8.66 -19.81
CA ILE A 144 -7.40 9.77 -19.08
C ILE A 144 -7.56 11.06 -19.86
N LYS A 145 -7.44 12.18 -19.16
CA LYS A 145 -7.42 13.51 -19.77
C LYS A 145 -5.96 13.91 -19.97
N ASN A 146 -5.60 14.19 -21.21
CA ASN A 146 -4.27 14.63 -21.59
C ASN A 146 -4.04 16.08 -21.19
N GLN A 147 -2.78 16.52 -21.23
CA GLN A 147 -2.40 17.91 -20.94
C GLN A 147 -3.09 18.90 -21.88
N ASP A 148 -3.33 18.50 -23.14
CA ASP A 148 -4.06 19.28 -24.15
C ASP A 148 -5.58 19.35 -23.89
N GLY A 149 -6.06 18.65 -22.87
CA GLY A 149 -7.47 18.62 -22.47
C GLY A 149 -8.34 17.61 -23.20
N GLU A 150 -7.79 16.92 -24.21
CA GLU A 150 -8.44 15.81 -24.91
C GLU A 150 -8.45 14.52 -24.08
N TRP A 151 -9.44 13.67 -24.32
CA TRP A 151 -9.59 12.39 -23.62
C TRP A 151 -9.04 11.25 -24.47
N SER A 152 -8.07 10.52 -23.94
CA SER A 152 -7.45 9.38 -24.61
C SER A 152 -7.73 8.08 -23.86
N ILE A 153 -8.16 7.07 -24.61
CA ILE A 153 -8.25 5.68 -24.12
C ILE A 153 -6.92 4.96 -24.36
N ASP A 154 -6.20 5.28 -25.43
CA ASP A 154 -4.98 4.57 -25.81
C ASP A 154 -3.79 4.95 -24.92
N GLU A 155 -3.80 6.13 -24.32
CA GLU A 155 -2.87 6.53 -23.25
C GLU A 155 -3.45 6.25 -21.85
N GLY A 156 -4.64 5.65 -21.81
CA GLY A 156 -5.37 5.33 -20.60
C GLY A 156 -4.67 4.32 -19.69
N ILE A 157 -5.01 4.36 -18.41
CA ILE A 157 -4.50 3.44 -17.40
C ILE A 157 -5.21 2.08 -17.46
N CYS A 158 -4.47 1.00 -17.26
CA CYS A 158 -5.04 -0.33 -17.06
C CYS A 158 -5.49 -0.48 -15.61
N LYS A 159 -6.73 -0.94 -15.41
CA LYS A 159 -7.27 -1.22 -14.08
C LYS A 159 -7.97 -2.57 -14.04
N TRP A 160 -7.76 -3.27 -12.94
CA TRP A 160 -8.24 -4.63 -12.71
C TRP A 160 -9.45 -4.63 -11.79
N TYR A 161 -10.39 -5.53 -12.10
CA TYR A 161 -11.62 -5.71 -11.37
C TYR A 161 -11.94 -7.19 -11.28
N VAL A 162 -12.46 -7.64 -10.14
CA VAL A 162 -13.06 -8.97 -10.01
C VAL A 162 -14.48 -8.81 -9.51
N TYR A 163 -15.43 -9.42 -10.23
CA TYR A 163 -16.79 -9.60 -9.76
C TYR A 163 -16.89 -10.97 -9.08
N ASN A 164 -17.23 -10.98 -7.79
CA ASN A 164 -17.47 -12.20 -7.02
C ASN A 164 -18.95 -12.58 -7.13
N SER A 165 -19.24 -13.75 -7.69
CA SER A 165 -20.60 -14.25 -7.91
C SER A 165 -21.32 -14.61 -6.61
N ASP A 166 -20.59 -15.08 -5.61
CA ASP A 166 -21.14 -15.50 -4.31
C ASP A 166 -21.54 -14.28 -3.47
N GLN A 167 -20.67 -13.28 -3.39
CA GLN A 167 -20.89 -12.05 -2.61
C GLN A 167 -21.61 -10.95 -3.39
N LYS A 168 -21.75 -11.08 -4.72
CA LYS A 168 -22.25 -10.06 -5.64
C LYS A 168 -21.55 -8.71 -5.45
N SER A 169 -20.23 -8.77 -5.24
CA SER A 169 -19.37 -7.62 -4.94
C SER A 169 -18.33 -7.43 -6.03
N ILE A 170 -17.86 -6.18 -6.17
CA ILE A 170 -16.76 -5.83 -7.06
C ILE A 170 -15.57 -5.40 -6.22
N THR A 171 -14.41 -6.00 -6.48
CA THR A 171 -13.13 -5.67 -5.84
C THR A 171 -12.18 -5.05 -6.87
N GLU A 172 -11.49 -3.99 -6.47
CA GLU A 172 -10.45 -3.30 -7.27
C GLU A 172 -9.04 -3.51 -6.68
N PHE A 173 -8.90 -4.36 -5.66
CA PHE A 173 -7.65 -4.58 -4.93
C PHE A 173 -6.64 -5.39 -5.76
N ALA A 174 -5.72 -4.70 -6.43
CA ALA A 174 -4.81 -5.28 -7.41
C ALA A 174 -4.03 -6.51 -6.90
N PHE A 175 -3.47 -6.46 -5.69
CA PHE A 175 -2.70 -7.57 -5.13
C PHE A 175 -3.56 -8.83 -4.87
N GLY A 176 -4.76 -8.65 -4.30
CA GLY A 176 -5.68 -9.77 -4.10
C GLY A 176 -6.13 -10.36 -5.43
N ILE A 177 -6.41 -9.50 -6.42
CA ILE A 177 -6.74 -9.95 -7.78
C ILE A 177 -5.58 -10.72 -8.41
N TRP A 178 -4.35 -10.22 -8.27
CA TRP A 178 -3.14 -10.87 -8.77
C TRP A 178 -2.99 -12.30 -8.23
N LYS A 179 -3.15 -12.48 -6.92
CA LYS A 179 -3.10 -13.81 -6.28
C LYS A 179 -4.15 -14.79 -6.80
N GLU A 180 -5.32 -14.29 -7.18
CA GLU A 180 -6.37 -15.14 -7.76
C GLU A 180 -6.10 -15.51 -9.21
N ILE A 181 -5.54 -14.60 -10.01
CA ILE A 181 -5.32 -14.82 -11.44
C ILE A 181 -3.96 -15.46 -11.76
N CYS A 182 -2.97 -15.39 -10.85
CA CYS A 182 -1.68 -16.01 -11.07
C CYS A 182 -1.85 -17.53 -11.22
N CYS A 183 -1.24 -18.09 -12.25
CA CYS A 183 -1.43 -19.49 -12.61
C CYS A 183 -0.18 -20.09 -13.23
N ASP A 184 -0.05 -21.40 -13.12
CA ASP A 184 0.99 -22.17 -13.78
C ASP A 184 0.58 -22.48 -15.23
N LYS A 185 1.57 -22.68 -16.11
CA LYS A 185 1.32 -23.02 -17.53
C LYS A 185 0.48 -24.30 -17.70
N SER A 186 0.59 -25.25 -16.77
CA SER A 186 -0.14 -26.52 -16.78
C SER A 186 -1.51 -26.46 -16.12
N GLU A 187 -1.93 -25.30 -15.62
CA GLU A 187 -3.18 -25.19 -14.88
C GLU A 187 -4.40 -25.34 -15.80
N ASN A 188 -5.38 -26.11 -15.33
CA ASN A 188 -6.58 -26.41 -16.11
C ASN A 188 -7.45 -25.17 -16.31
N ARG A 189 -7.78 -24.91 -17.57
CA ARG A 189 -8.69 -23.82 -17.96
C ARG A 189 -10.12 -24.35 -18.07
N ILE A 190 -11.06 -23.62 -17.50
CA ILE A 190 -12.49 -23.95 -17.57
C ILE A 190 -13.29 -22.68 -17.88
N LEU A 191 -14.28 -22.82 -18.74
CA LEU A 191 -15.26 -21.78 -19.02
C LEU A 191 -16.65 -22.38 -18.84
N THR A 192 -17.40 -21.87 -17.87
CA THR A 192 -18.78 -22.27 -17.60
C THR A 192 -19.77 -21.11 -17.79
N VAL A 193 -19.27 -19.87 -17.87
CA VAL A 193 -20.10 -18.69 -18.06
C VAL A 193 -20.79 -18.69 -19.42
N THR A 194 -22.09 -18.42 -19.43
CA THR A 194 -22.85 -18.23 -20.68
C THR A 194 -22.65 -16.82 -21.22
N ALA A 195 -22.84 -16.62 -22.53
CA ALA A 195 -22.74 -15.31 -23.15
C ALA A 195 -23.71 -14.27 -22.53
N GLU A 196 -24.89 -14.74 -22.12
CA GLU A 196 -25.91 -13.93 -21.45
C GLU A 196 -25.45 -13.51 -20.04
N GLY A 197 -25.00 -14.47 -19.23
CA GLY A 197 -24.48 -14.20 -17.89
C GLY A 197 -23.26 -13.27 -17.90
N PHE A 198 -22.36 -13.48 -18.87
CA PHE A 198 -21.22 -12.57 -19.07
C PHE A 198 -21.68 -11.16 -19.43
N SER A 199 -22.66 -11.01 -20.34
CA SER A 199 -23.19 -9.71 -20.75
C SER A 199 -23.82 -8.94 -19.58
N GLU A 200 -24.53 -9.64 -18.69
CA GLU A 200 -25.12 -9.06 -17.49
C GLU A 200 -24.06 -8.58 -16.51
N ILE A 201 -23.09 -9.44 -16.15
CA ILE A 201 -21.99 -9.10 -15.24
C ILE A 201 -21.16 -7.94 -15.81
N ARG A 202 -20.87 -7.98 -17.11
CA ARG A 202 -20.16 -6.91 -17.80
C ARG A 202 -20.91 -5.57 -17.70
N LYS A 203 -22.23 -5.54 -17.90
CA LYS A 203 -23.03 -4.31 -17.76
C LYS A 203 -23.00 -3.78 -16.33
N LEU A 204 -23.08 -4.66 -15.32
CA LEU A 204 -22.96 -4.28 -13.91
C LEU A 204 -21.62 -3.61 -13.64
N LEU A 205 -20.53 -4.20 -14.11
CA LEU A 205 -19.19 -3.66 -13.93
C LEU A 205 -18.99 -2.36 -14.70
N GLU A 206 -19.47 -2.26 -15.94
CA GLU A 206 -19.37 -1.03 -16.72
C GLU A 206 -20.15 0.14 -16.08
N ASN A 207 -21.28 -0.14 -15.43
CA ASN A 207 -22.03 0.84 -14.66
C ASN A 207 -21.31 1.23 -13.37
N TYR A 208 -20.64 0.28 -12.71
CA TYR A 208 -19.80 0.55 -11.56
C TYR A 208 -18.64 1.50 -11.92
N ILE A 209 -17.88 1.20 -12.99
CA ILE A 209 -16.79 2.05 -13.49
C ILE A 209 -17.28 3.45 -13.86
N LYS A 210 -18.48 3.56 -14.47
CA LYS A 210 -19.10 4.87 -14.75
C LYS A 210 -19.35 5.68 -13.49
N ARG A 211 -19.86 5.03 -12.43
CA ARG A 211 -20.23 5.68 -11.17
C ARG A 211 -19.04 6.02 -10.28
N THR A 212 -17.97 5.23 -10.33
CA THR A 212 -16.75 5.42 -9.55
C THR A 212 -15.76 6.29 -10.31
N TYR A 213 -15.05 5.70 -11.28
CA TYR A 213 -13.94 6.33 -11.98
C TYR A 213 -14.40 7.46 -12.90
N LEU A 214 -15.30 7.22 -13.87
CA LEU A 214 -15.64 8.25 -14.86
C LEU A 214 -16.29 9.48 -14.22
N LYS A 215 -17.07 9.27 -13.16
CA LYS A 215 -17.64 10.36 -12.37
C LYS A 215 -16.58 11.12 -11.58
N SER A 216 -15.59 10.44 -10.98
CA SER A 216 -14.53 11.10 -10.22
C SER A 216 -13.63 11.96 -11.10
N VAL A 217 -13.36 11.52 -12.34
CA VAL A 217 -12.55 12.28 -13.30
C VAL A 217 -13.37 13.27 -14.16
N GLN A 218 -14.69 13.37 -13.92
CA GLN A 218 -15.61 14.22 -14.69
C GLN A 218 -15.53 13.99 -16.20
N ALA A 219 -15.46 12.72 -16.61
CA ALA A 219 -15.40 12.37 -18.03
C ALA A 219 -16.66 12.84 -18.77
N PRO A 220 -16.53 13.46 -19.96
CA PRO A 220 -17.67 13.93 -20.72
C PRO A 220 -18.48 12.78 -21.30
N ILE A 221 -19.73 13.08 -21.65
CA ILE A 221 -20.66 12.11 -22.23
C ILE A 221 -20.09 11.61 -23.56
N GLY A 222 -19.90 10.29 -23.68
CA GLY A 222 -19.36 9.64 -24.88
C GLY A 222 -18.01 8.97 -24.64
N VAL A 223 -17.24 9.42 -23.64
CA VAL A 223 -15.98 8.78 -23.25
C VAL A 223 -16.30 7.50 -22.47
N LYS A 224 -15.72 6.37 -22.91
CA LYS A 224 -16.01 5.03 -22.37
C LYS A 224 -14.72 4.26 -22.08
N GLN A 225 -14.78 3.42 -21.07
CA GLN A 225 -13.77 2.41 -20.80
C GLN A 225 -13.75 1.33 -21.90
N LYS A 226 -12.59 0.73 -22.15
CA LYS A 226 -12.40 -0.35 -23.13
C LYS A 226 -12.02 -1.63 -22.40
N LEU A 227 -12.79 -2.69 -22.58
CA LEU A 227 -12.44 -4.02 -22.08
C LEU A 227 -11.24 -4.55 -22.87
N THR A 228 -10.17 -4.91 -22.17
CA THR A 228 -8.93 -5.43 -22.76
C THR A 228 -8.89 -6.95 -22.74
N THR A 229 -9.20 -7.56 -21.60
CA THR A 229 -9.25 -9.03 -21.43
C THR A 229 -10.12 -9.37 -20.23
N TRP A 230 -10.60 -10.61 -20.17
CA TRP A 230 -11.34 -11.12 -19.03
C TRP A 230 -11.01 -12.60 -18.76
N MET A 231 -11.22 -13.04 -17.52
CA MET A 231 -10.98 -14.43 -17.14
C MET A 231 -12.08 -14.91 -16.20
N GLU A 232 -12.66 -16.08 -16.46
CA GLU A 232 -13.56 -16.75 -15.51
C GLU A 232 -12.75 -17.40 -14.38
N LEU A 233 -13.19 -17.21 -13.15
CA LEU A 233 -12.62 -17.83 -11.96
C LEU A 233 -13.69 -18.79 -11.40
N TYR A 234 -13.34 -20.07 -11.29
CA TYR A 234 -14.25 -21.15 -10.89
C TYR A 234 -13.71 -21.92 -9.69
#